data_AF-A0A925MJR5-F1
#
_entry.id   AF-A0A925MJR5-F1
#
_cell.length_a   1.000
_cell.length_b   1.000
_cell.length_c   1.000
_cell.angle_alpha   90.00
_cell.angle_beta   90.00
_cell.angle_gamma   90.00
#
_symmetry.space_group_name_H-M   'P 1'
#
loop_
_entity.id
_entity.type
_entity.pdbx_description
1 polymer ?
#
loop_
_entity_poly.entity_id
_entity_poly.type
_entity_poly.pdbx_seq_one_letter_code
_entity_poly.pdbx_strand_id
1 'polypeptide(L)'
;MLEYASVFGGHGTIKLEVGQREVPMLPVISVPLSTLLLNPLFNEAAVAPIMVSSLSSTEAYAEKLRAALTRRDPAPRDLYDLHHAVESGVLDWNNEEFLRLAARKIATETPTDWLAAARIEAFRRGLVSELRPVLRPDVYHSLDFTKALATITTLANAMKSHL
;
A
#
# COMPACT_ATOMS: atom_id res chain seq x y z
N MET A 1 -9.09 -18.23 8.05
CA MET A 1 -8.83 -17.29 9.15
C MET A 1 -8.16 -18.10 10.25
N LEU A 2 -7.03 -17.64 10.79
CA LEU A 2 -6.28 -18.35 11.83
C LEU A 2 -6.62 -17.78 13.19
N GLU A 3 -6.87 -18.64 14.16
CA GLU A 3 -7.08 -18.24 15.55
C GLU A 3 -5.76 -18.25 16.33
N TYR A 4 -5.62 -17.32 17.27
CA TYR A 4 -4.47 -17.26 18.17
C TYR A 4 -4.91 -16.85 19.58
N ALA A 5 -4.17 -17.32 20.59
CA ALA A 5 -4.33 -16.85 21.97
C ALA A 5 -3.58 -15.53 22.13
N SER A 6 -4.26 -14.50 22.63
CA SER A 6 -3.66 -13.20 22.91
C SER A 6 -2.84 -13.25 24.21
N VAL A 7 -1.65 -12.65 24.19
CA VAL A 7 -0.83 -12.45 25.40
C VAL A 7 -1.49 -11.55 26.44
N PHE A 8 -2.50 -10.76 26.03
CA PHE A 8 -3.30 -9.90 26.91
C PHE A 8 -4.62 -10.56 27.35
N GLY A 9 -4.81 -11.85 27.05
CA GLY A 9 -6.03 -12.60 27.35
C GLY A 9 -7.02 -12.62 26.18
N GLY A 10 -7.79 -13.71 26.09
CA GLY A 10 -8.77 -13.95 25.02
C GLY A 10 -8.16 -14.55 23.75
N HIS A 11 -8.99 -14.66 22.71
CA HIS A 11 -8.62 -15.17 21.40
C HIS A 11 -8.80 -14.10 20.34
N GLY A 12 -7.88 -14.05 19.39
CA GLY A 12 -7.95 -13.20 18.22
C GLY A 12 -7.95 -14.04 16.95
N THR A 13 -8.35 -13.41 15.85
CA THR A 13 -8.33 -14.01 14.52
C THR A 13 -7.50 -13.17 13.57
N ILE A 14 -6.63 -13.80 12.79
CA ILE A 14 -5.83 -13.15 11.75
C ILE A 14 -6.08 -13.82 10.40
N LYS A 15 -6.21 -12.99 9.34
CA LYS A 15 -6.22 -13.49 7.96
C LYS A 15 -4.78 -13.53 7.47
N LEU A 16 -4.29 -14.72 7.15
CA LEU A 16 -3.00 -14.90 6.50
C LEU A 16 -3.24 -15.08 5.00
N GLU A 17 -2.59 -14.25 4.18
CA GLU A 17 -2.59 -14.37 2.73
C GLU A 17 -1.18 -14.71 2.26
N VAL A 18 -1.04 -15.83 1.54
CA VAL A 18 0.23 -16.26 0.95
C VAL A 18 0.09 -16.15 -0.56
N GLY A 19 0.74 -15.15 -1.16
CA GLY A 19 0.76 -14.97 -2.59
C GLY A 19 1.95 -15.70 -3.22
N GLN A 20 1.70 -16.61 -4.15
CA GLN A 20 2.73 -17.13 -5.06
C GLN A 20 2.92 -16.09 -6.18
N ARG A 21 3.66 -15.02 -5.89
CA ARG A 21 3.98 -13.95 -6.86
C ARG A 21 5.43 -14.03 -7.32
N GLU A 22 5.76 -13.17 -8.28
CA GLU A 22 7.14 -12.93 -8.73
C GLU A 22 8.06 -12.67 -7.54
N VAL A 23 9.30 -13.19 -7.64
CA VAL A 23 10.33 -13.03 -6.62
C VAL A 23 10.60 -11.53 -6.42
N PRO A 24 10.71 -11.02 -5.17
CA PRO A 24 11.09 -9.64 -4.92
C PRO A 24 12.34 -9.25 -5.73
N MET A 25 12.29 -8.12 -6.42
CA MET A 25 13.42 -7.69 -7.26
C MET A 25 14.51 -7.02 -6.43
N LEU A 26 14.16 -6.48 -5.26
CA LEU A 26 15.09 -6.00 -4.24
C LEU A 26 15.25 -7.01 -3.08
N PRO A 27 16.41 -6.99 -2.38
CA PRO A 27 16.61 -7.80 -1.20
C PRO A 27 15.56 -7.54 -0.12
N VAL A 28 15.15 -8.61 0.57
CA VAL A 28 14.34 -8.53 1.78
C VAL A 28 15.15 -7.87 2.88
N ILE A 29 14.51 -6.99 3.65
CA ILE A 29 15.12 -6.26 4.77
C ILE A 29 14.58 -6.76 6.11
N SER A 30 15.38 -6.61 7.17
CA SER A 30 14.94 -6.88 8.54
C SER A 30 14.43 -5.58 9.16
N VAL A 31 13.18 -5.57 9.63
CA VAL A 31 12.54 -4.39 10.22
C VAL A 31 11.96 -4.71 11.60
N PRO A 32 11.98 -3.76 12.55
CA PRO A 32 11.33 -3.94 13.83
C PRO A 32 9.80 -3.78 13.67
N LEU A 33 9.05 -4.79 14.08
CA LEU A 33 7.60 -4.75 14.20
C LEU A 33 7.25 -4.36 15.64
N SER A 34 6.64 -3.17 15.80
CA SER A 34 6.25 -2.61 17.10
C SER A 34 4.74 -2.67 17.31
N THR A 35 4.32 -2.78 18.57
CA THR A 35 2.90 -2.69 18.93
C THR A 35 2.40 -1.24 18.93
N LEU A 36 1.14 -1.04 18.56
CA LEU A 36 0.43 0.24 18.80
C LEU A 36 -0.01 0.40 20.25
N LEU A 37 -0.09 -0.70 21.01
CA LEU A 37 -0.46 -0.66 22.42
C LEU A 37 0.68 -0.03 23.21
N LEU A 38 0.37 1.09 23.86
CA LEU A 38 1.31 1.77 24.75
C LEU A 38 1.04 1.38 26.20
N ASN A 39 2.10 1.24 26.98
CA ASN A 39 2.03 1.16 28.43
C ASN A 39 1.52 2.51 28.96
N PRO A 40 0.37 2.56 29.64
CA PRO A 40 -0.24 3.82 30.06
C PRO A 40 0.54 4.56 31.14
N LEU A 41 1.46 3.90 31.86
CA LEU A 41 2.26 4.52 32.91
C LEU A 41 3.48 5.29 32.37
N PHE A 42 4.07 4.81 31.27
CA PHE A 42 5.33 5.33 30.73
C PHE A 42 5.21 5.86 29.30
N ASN A 43 4.07 5.64 28.63
CA ASN A 43 3.83 5.98 27.23
C ASN A 43 4.84 5.32 26.25
N GLU A 44 5.31 4.12 26.62
CA GLU A 44 6.24 3.29 25.84
C GLU A 44 5.53 2.07 25.23
N ALA A 45 6.13 1.39 24.26
CA ALA A 45 5.53 0.19 23.66
C ALA A 45 5.26 -0.90 24.72
N ALA A 46 4.03 -1.42 24.77
CA ALA A 46 3.63 -2.43 25.76
C ALA A 46 4.28 -3.81 25.53
N VAL A 47 4.81 -4.05 24.34
CA VAL A 47 5.54 -5.26 23.96
C VAL A 47 6.80 -4.81 23.23
N ALA A 48 7.94 -5.44 23.55
CA ALA A 48 9.19 -5.19 22.86
C ALA A 48 9.06 -5.48 21.35
N PRO A 49 9.67 -4.65 20.48
CA PRO A 49 9.64 -4.91 19.04
C PRO A 49 10.27 -6.25 18.68
N ILE A 50 9.68 -6.94 17.70
CA ILE A 50 10.25 -8.17 17.14
C ILE A 50 10.80 -7.91 15.75
N MET A 51 11.95 -8.50 15.41
CA MET A 51 12.53 -8.36 14.08
C MET A 51 11.83 -9.29 13.09
N VAL A 52 11.35 -8.74 11.99
CA VAL A 52 10.69 -9.49 10.91
C VAL A 52 11.31 -9.20 9.56
N SER A 53 11.22 -10.17 8.66
CA SER A 53 11.60 -10.00 7.26
C SER A 53 10.48 -9.29 6.51
N SER A 54 10.81 -8.19 5.81
CA SER A 54 9.86 -7.38 5.04
C SER A 54 10.44 -7.01 3.67
N LEU A 55 9.54 -6.75 2.72
CA LEU A 55 9.92 -6.01 1.52
C LEU A 55 10.45 -4.62 1.91
N SER A 56 11.39 -4.09 1.13
CA SER A 56 11.75 -2.69 1.25
C SER A 56 10.55 -1.81 0.91
N SER A 57 10.51 -0.59 1.46
CA SER A 57 9.44 0.37 1.14
C SER A 57 9.35 0.60 -0.37
N THR A 58 10.50 0.74 -1.05
CA THR A 58 10.58 0.90 -2.51
C THR A 58 9.92 -0.26 -3.25
N GLU A 59 10.23 -1.52 -2.89
CA GLU A 59 9.63 -2.72 -3.50
C GLU A 59 8.13 -2.78 -3.24
N ALA A 60 7.71 -2.50 -2.00
CA ALA A 60 6.30 -2.53 -1.60
C ALA A 60 5.46 -1.47 -2.34
N TYR A 61 5.96 -0.24 -2.47
CA TYR A 61 5.25 0.81 -3.21
C TYR A 61 5.28 0.57 -4.73
N ALA A 62 6.36 0.03 -5.27
CA ALA A 62 6.42 -0.33 -6.69
C ALA A 62 5.38 -1.42 -7.02
N GLU A 63 5.20 -2.39 -6.12
CA GLU A 63 4.15 -3.41 -6.23
C GLU A 63 2.74 -2.81 -6.11
N LYS A 64 2.54 -1.81 -5.24
CA LYS A 64 1.28 -1.07 -5.14
C LYS A 64 0.96 -0.29 -6.42
N LEU A 65 1.96 0.38 -7.00
CA LEU A 65 1.80 1.11 -8.26
C LEU A 65 1.46 0.15 -9.40
N ARG A 66 2.18 -0.97 -9.51
CA ARG A 66 1.86 -2.05 -10.46
C ARG A 66 0.41 -2.51 -10.28
N ALA A 67 0.01 -2.89 -9.05
CA ALA A 67 -1.34 -3.34 -8.75
C ALA A 67 -2.42 -2.30 -9.07
N ALA A 68 -2.17 -1.03 -8.73
CA ALA A 68 -3.10 0.06 -9.00
C ALA A 68 -3.28 0.28 -10.52
N LEU A 69 -2.26 0.04 -11.33
CA LEU A 69 -2.32 0.23 -12.79
C LEU A 69 -2.80 -1.00 -13.56
N THR A 70 -2.51 -2.22 -13.10
CA THR A 70 -2.74 -3.44 -13.90
C THR A 70 -3.87 -4.34 -13.42
N ARG A 71 -4.35 -4.21 -12.17
CA ARG A 71 -5.47 -5.04 -11.70
C ARG A 71 -6.73 -4.79 -12.54
N ARG A 72 -7.39 -5.89 -12.91
CA ARG A 72 -8.72 -5.88 -13.56
C ARG A 72 -9.74 -5.18 -12.68
N ASP A 73 -9.79 -5.56 -11.40
CA ASP A 73 -10.66 -4.95 -10.40
C ASP A 73 -9.87 -3.92 -9.59
N PRO A 74 -10.19 -2.62 -9.72
CA PRO A 74 -9.51 -1.55 -9.00
C PRO A 74 -9.60 -1.74 -7.48
N ALA A 75 -8.50 -1.51 -6.77
CA ALA A 75 -8.45 -1.55 -5.32
C ALA A 75 -8.16 -0.15 -4.77
N PRO A 76 -9.18 0.59 -4.28
CA PRO A 76 -9.02 1.96 -3.79
C PRO A 76 -8.00 2.14 -2.66
N ARG A 77 -7.66 1.07 -1.94
CA ARG A 77 -6.60 1.06 -0.92
C ARG A 77 -5.22 1.36 -1.49
N ASP A 78 -4.88 0.76 -2.63
CA ASP A 78 -3.57 1.01 -3.25
C ASP A 78 -3.48 2.46 -3.75
N LEU A 79 -4.60 3.05 -4.18
CA LEU A 79 -4.69 4.48 -4.51
C LEU A 79 -4.43 5.36 -3.29
N TYR A 80 -5.09 5.08 -2.18
CA TYR A 80 -4.88 5.80 -0.93
C TYR A 80 -3.42 5.70 -0.46
N ASP A 81 -2.86 4.48 -0.43
CA ASP A 81 -1.52 4.25 0.08
C ASP A 81 -0.43 4.97 -0.75
N LEU A 82 -0.57 4.98 -2.08
CA LEU A 82 0.36 5.71 -2.96
C LEU A 82 0.23 7.23 -2.80
N HIS A 83 -1.00 7.74 -2.79
CA HIS A 83 -1.25 9.17 -2.58
C HIS A 83 -0.70 9.64 -1.24
N HIS A 84 -1.03 8.93 -0.17
CA HIS A 84 -0.56 9.24 1.18
C HIS A 84 0.97 9.14 1.27
N ALA A 85 1.61 8.15 0.65
CA ALA A 85 3.06 8.02 0.66
C ALA A 85 3.76 9.21 0.00
N VAL A 86 3.22 9.73 -1.11
CA VAL A 86 3.74 10.93 -1.77
C VAL A 86 3.50 12.18 -0.91
N GLU A 87 2.27 12.38 -0.42
CA GLU A 87 1.92 13.56 0.41
C GLU A 87 2.72 13.62 1.72
N SER A 88 2.99 12.46 2.33
CA SER A 88 3.79 12.36 3.57
C SER A 88 5.30 12.38 3.34
N GLY A 89 5.75 12.42 2.08
CA GLY A 89 7.18 12.40 1.72
C GLY A 89 7.86 11.04 1.93
N VAL A 90 7.11 9.98 2.24
CA VAL A 90 7.62 8.60 2.34
C VAL A 90 8.07 8.08 0.97
N LEU A 91 7.38 8.51 -0.09
CA LEU A 91 7.71 8.19 -1.47
C LEU A 91 8.04 9.48 -2.23
N ASP A 92 9.30 9.61 -2.66
CA ASP A 92 9.68 10.64 -3.63
C ASP A 92 9.27 10.20 -5.05
N TRP A 93 8.40 10.99 -5.67
CA TRP A 93 7.88 10.73 -7.01
C TRP A 93 8.94 10.90 -8.12
N ASN A 94 10.07 11.54 -7.81
CA ASN A 94 11.23 11.66 -8.71
C ASN A 94 12.32 10.60 -8.46
N ASN A 95 12.09 9.67 -7.53
CA ASN A 95 13.08 8.64 -7.23
C ASN A 95 13.23 7.69 -8.44
N GLU A 96 14.35 7.81 -9.17
CA GLU A 96 14.62 7.01 -10.36
C GLU A 96 14.66 5.50 -10.08
N GLU A 97 15.18 5.08 -8.92
CA GLU A 97 15.25 3.66 -8.55
C GLU A 97 13.83 3.08 -8.43
N PHE A 98 12.94 3.80 -7.74
CA PHE A 98 11.53 3.46 -7.62
C PHE A 98 10.85 3.39 -8.99
N LEU A 99 11.01 4.42 -9.83
CA LEU A 99 10.35 4.48 -11.14
C LEU A 99 10.82 3.36 -12.06
N ARG A 100 12.13 3.06 -12.10
CA ARG A 100 12.67 1.94 -12.88
C ARG A 100 12.17 0.59 -12.36
N LEU A 101 12.08 0.42 -11.03
CA LEU A 101 11.56 -0.81 -10.44
C LEU A 101 10.07 -1.00 -10.79
N ALA A 102 9.26 0.05 -10.68
CA ALA A 102 7.85 0.00 -11.05
C ALA A 102 7.65 -0.31 -12.54
N ALA A 103 8.45 0.30 -13.43
CA ALA A 103 8.42 0.03 -14.86
C ALA A 103 8.72 -1.45 -15.16
N ARG A 104 9.78 -2.01 -14.57
CA ARG A 104 10.13 -3.43 -14.71
C ARG A 104 9.02 -4.36 -14.23
N LYS A 105 8.37 -4.03 -13.13
CA LYS A 105 7.24 -4.78 -12.56
C LYS A 105 5.99 -4.74 -13.43
N ILE A 106 5.76 -3.67 -14.18
CA ILE A 106 4.61 -3.54 -15.08
C ILE A 106 4.89 -4.17 -16.45
N ALA A 107 6.15 -4.23 -16.88
CA ALA A 107 6.52 -4.81 -18.18
C ALA A 107 6.12 -6.29 -18.33
N THR A 108 5.91 -7.02 -17.24
CA THR A 108 5.45 -8.42 -17.26
C THR A 108 3.93 -8.57 -17.30
N GLU A 109 3.19 -7.47 -17.23
CA GLU A 109 1.73 -7.44 -17.11
C GLU A 109 1.03 -7.07 -18.42
N THR A 110 -0.23 -7.46 -18.54
CA THR A 110 -1.07 -7.06 -19.68
C THR A 110 -1.43 -5.57 -19.56
N PRO A 111 -1.23 -4.76 -20.62
CA PRO A 111 -1.63 -3.37 -20.62
C PRO A 111 -3.12 -3.21 -20.27
N THR A 112 -3.40 -2.42 -19.25
CA THR A 112 -4.77 -2.04 -18.86
C THR A 112 -4.90 -0.54 -19.03
N ASP A 113 -6.00 -0.09 -19.63
CA ASP A 113 -6.33 1.34 -19.67
C ASP A 113 -6.79 1.77 -18.27
N TRP A 114 -5.82 2.15 -17.45
CA TRP A 114 -6.05 2.48 -16.06
C TRP A 114 -6.82 3.80 -15.89
N LEU A 115 -6.87 4.65 -16.94
CA LEU A 115 -7.61 5.92 -17.01
C LEU A 115 -9.02 5.77 -17.58
N ALA A 116 -9.43 4.57 -17.99
CA ALA A 116 -10.78 4.34 -18.50
C ALA A 116 -11.84 4.83 -17.50
N ALA A 117 -12.83 5.59 -17.98
CA ALA A 117 -13.86 6.20 -17.14
C ALA A 117 -14.59 5.19 -16.23
N ALA A 118 -14.87 3.99 -16.76
CA ALA A 118 -15.49 2.90 -15.99
C ALA A 118 -14.63 2.47 -14.79
N ARG A 119 -13.30 2.53 -14.92
CA ARG A 119 -12.34 2.17 -13.89
C ARG A 119 -12.23 3.25 -12.81
N ILE A 120 -12.20 4.52 -13.21
CA ILE A 120 -12.24 5.67 -12.29
C ILE A 120 -13.52 5.61 -11.45
N GLU A 121 -14.66 5.32 -12.07
CA GLU A 121 -15.93 5.21 -11.36
C GLU A 121 -15.97 3.98 -10.43
N ALA A 122 -15.34 2.87 -10.81
CA ALA A 122 -15.14 1.73 -9.91
C ALA A 122 -14.29 2.09 -8.68
N PHE A 123 -13.20 2.84 -8.84
CA PHE A 123 -12.42 3.37 -7.73
C PHE A 123 -13.28 4.24 -6.81
N ARG A 124 -14.04 5.18 -7.38
CA ARG A 124 -14.91 6.10 -6.63
C ARG A 124 -15.93 5.33 -5.78
N ARG A 125 -16.60 4.34 -6.35
CA ARG A 125 -17.55 3.48 -5.61
C ARG A 125 -16.85 2.72 -4.47
N GLY A 126 -15.66 2.22 -4.73
CA GLY A 126 -14.88 1.47 -3.75
C GLY A 126 -14.38 2.31 -2.55
N LEU A 127 -14.29 3.64 -2.66
CA LEU A 127 -13.88 4.49 -1.53
C LEU A 127 -14.78 4.27 -0.30
N VAL A 128 -16.10 4.21 -0.52
CA VAL A 128 -17.06 4.08 0.57
C VAL A 128 -17.04 2.67 1.16
N SER A 129 -17.00 1.64 0.32
CA SER A 129 -17.07 0.24 0.78
C SER A 129 -15.75 -0.29 1.35
N GLU A 130 -14.60 0.22 0.89
CA GLU A 130 -13.30 -0.36 1.20
C GLU A 130 -12.38 0.51 2.06
N LEU A 131 -12.49 1.85 1.96
CA LEU A 131 -11.65 2.79 2.72
C LEU A 131 -12.34 3.32 3.97
N ARG A 132 -13.63 3.66 3.90
CA ARG A 132 -14.38 4.17 5.06
C ARG A 132 -14.30 3.25 6.30
N PRO A 133 -14.35 1.91 6.18
CA PRO A 133 -14.29 1.02 7.35
C PRO A 133 -12.90 0.92 7.99
N VAL A 134 -11.84 1.33 7.28
CA VAL A 134 -10.43 1.11 7.71
C VAL A 134 -9.69 2.40 8.05
N LEU A 135 -10.13 3.54 7.51
CA LEU A 135 -9.54 4.84 7.82
C LEU A 135 -10.21 5.46 9.05
N ARG A 136 -9.43 6.23 9.81
CA ARG A 136 -10.01 7.09 10.85
C ARG A 136 -10.93 8.13 10.20
N PRO A 137 -12.02 8.56 10.89
CA PRO A 137 -12.98 9.48 10.30
C PRO A 137 -12.34 10.76 9.76
N ASP A 138 -11.52 11.44 10.54
CA ASP A 138 -10.80 12.66 10.13
C ASP A 138 -9.98 12.47 8.85
N VAL A 139 -9.21 11.37 8.80
CA VAL A 139 -8.40 11.01 7.62
C VAL A 139 -9.29 10.75 6.40
N TYR A 140 -10.37 9.97 6.57
CA TYR A 140 -11.30 9.68 5.49
C TYR A 140 -11.97 10.95 4.93
N HIS A 141 -12.40 11.87 5.79
CA HIS A 141 -13.04 13.11 5.34
C HIS A 141 -12.05 14.08 4.66
N SER A 142 -10.76 13.97 4.98
CA SER A 142 -9.70 14.76 4.33
C SER A 142 -9.25 14.19 2.98
N LEU A 143 -9.67 12.98 2.61
CA LEU A 143 -9.26 12.33 1.36
C LEU A 143 -9.87 13.02 0.14
N ASP A 144 -9.01 13.65 -0.65
CA ASP A 144 -9.37 14.20 -1.96
C ASP A 144 -9.08 13.18 -3.07
N PHE A 145 -10.14 12.54 -3.56
CA PHE A 145 -10.04 11.56 -4.64
C PHE A 145 -9.41 12.12 -5.92
N THR A 146 -9.68 13.39 -6.24
CA THR A 146 -9.15 14.03 -7.44
C THR A 146 -7.64 14.17 -7.34
N LYS A 147 -7.14 14.60 -6.17
CA LYS A 147 -5.70 14.67 -5.89
C LYS A 147 -5.06 13.28 -5.90
N ALA A 148 -5.68 12.30 -5.26
CA ALA A 148 -5.16 10.93 -5.24
C ALA A 148 -5.01 10.36 -6.67
N LEU A 149 -6.03 10.59 -7.52
CA LEU A 149 -5.98 10.18 -8.92
C LEU A 149 -4.89 10.93 -9.71
N ALA A 150 -4.73 12.24 -9.45
CA ALA A 150 -3.66 13.03 -10.03
C ALA A 150 -2.27 12.50 -9.63
N THR A 151 -2.08 12.10 -8.36
CA THR A 151 -0.82 11.50 -7.90
C THR A 151 -0.46 10.24 -8.68
N ILE A 152 -1.40 9.30 -8.84
CA ILE A 152 -1.15 8.10 -9.66
C ILE A 152 -0.86 8.47 -11.12
N THR A 153 -1.56 9.46 -11.65
CA THR A 153 -1.34 9.94 -13.02
C THR A 153 0.09 10.45 -13.20
N THR A 154 0.56 11.25 -12.26
CA THR A 154 1.93 11.75 -12.25
C THR A 154 2.94 10.61 -12.16
N LEU A 155 2.77 9.67 -11.22
CA LEU A 155 3.65 8.52 -11.06
C LEU A 155 3.69 7.64 -12.32
N ALA A 156 2.52 7.35 -12.90
CA ALA A 156 2.42 6.55 -14.12
C ALA A 156 3.08 7.24 -15.32
N ASN A 157 2.96 8.57 -15.45
CA ASN A 157 3.62 9.30 -16.51
C ASN A 157 5.14 9.41 -16.29
N ALA A 158 5.58 9.67 -15.06
CA ALA A 158 7.01 9.69 -14.70
C ALA A 158 7.67 8.32 -14.94
N MET A 159 6.94 7.22 -14.73
CA MET A 159 7.43 5.88 -14.97
C MET A 159 7.53 5.53 -16.47
N LYS A 160 6.68 6.09 -17.33
CA LYS A 160 6.69 5.78 -18.79
C LYS A 160 8.01 6.10 -19.47
N SER A 161 8.83 7.02 -18.94
CA SER A 161 10.18 7.27 -19.46
C SER A 161 11.16 6.11 -19.24
N HIS A 162 10.75 5.08 -18.48
CA HIS A 162 11.54 3.91 -18.11
C HIS A 162 10.96 2.57 -18.60
N LEU A 163 9.89 2.61 -19.40
CA LEU A 163 9.33 1.45 -20.12
C LEU A 163 10.05 1.27 -21.47
#